data_AF-A0A2D7PDQ7-F1
#
_entry.id   AF-A0A2D7PDQ7-F1
#
_cell.length_a   1.000
_cell.length_b   1.000
_cell.length_c   1.000
_cell.angle_alpha   90.00
_cell.angle_beta   90.00
_cell.angle_gamma   90.00
#
_symmetry.space_group_name_H-M   'P 1'
#
loop_
_entity.id
_entity.type
_entity.pdbx_description
1 polymer ?
#
loop_
_entity_poly.entity_id
_entity_poly.type
_entity_poly.pdbx_seq_one_letter_code
_entity_poly.pdbx_strand_id
1 'polypeptide(L)'
;MLNEKLLKENLITAYYISDDRKQIEILTQTEDGKAISPTIIESDPNHPYYKLLTKYVSEEELLEITHQRKKNELKAYKKMVLKLAKKDGLVYDVNEITKNLEKSPEKLSTVIKFFFDFIFGNTFDKDKHKDILFGLKLELFEKEQIKSCDNRELKSLMRKASTPEEVIRIAVQMLDHENKKQETPQKA
;
A
#
# COMPACT_ATOMS: atom_id res chain seq x y z
N MET A 1 -34.61 -28.10 5.17
CA MET A 1 -33.69 -29.09 4.55
C MET A 1 -33.57 -28.79 3.07
N LEU A 2 -32.40 -28.98 2.48
CA LEU A 2 -32.18 -28.82 1.03
C LEU A 2 -33.12 -29.72 0.23
N ASN A 3 -33.76 -29.15 -0.80
CA ASN A 3 -34.63 -29.85 -1.72
C ASN A 3 -34.63 -29.16 -3.09
N GLU A 4 -35.20 -29.82 -4.11
CA GLU A 4 -35.22 -29.32 -5.49
C GLU A 4 -35.93 -27.97 -5.64
N LYS A 5 -37.06 -27.77 -4.96
CA LYS A 5 -37.83 -26.52 -5.04
C LYS A 5 -36.99 -25.34 -4.54
N LEU A 6 -36.35 -25.50 -3.37
CA LEU A 6 -35.54 -24.47 -2.75
C LEU A 6 -34.33 -24.09 -3.62
N LEU A 7 -33.62 -25.07 -4.19
CA LEU A 7 -32.47 -24.77 -5.06
C LEU A 7 -32.89 -24.13 -6.38
N LYS A 8 -34.03 -24.54 -6.95
CA LYS A 8 -34.52 -23.98 -8.20
C LYS A 8 -34.94 -22.52 -8.08
N GLU A 9 -35.61 -22.17 -6.98
CA GLU A 9 -36.23 -20.85 -6.80
C GLU A 9 -35.32 -19.88 -6.05
N ASN A 10 -34.48 -20.37 -5.13
CA ASN A 10 -33.83 -19.52 -4.13
C ASN A 10 -32.31 -19.71 -4.03
N LEU A 11 -31.67 -20.47 -4.93
CA LEU A 11 -30.20 -20.60 -4.94
C LEU A 11 -29.54 -19.26 -5.29
N ILE A 12 -28.67 -18.77 -4.41
CA ILE A 12 -27.88 -17.56 -4.64
C ILE A 12 -26.51 -17.95 -5.19
N THR A 13 -25.80 -18.83 -4.48
CA THR A 13 -24.46 -19.29 -4.86
C THR A 13 -24.08 -20.56 -4.08
N ALA A 14 -23.05 -21.25 -4.54
CA ALA A 14 -22.38 -22.31 -3.82
C ALA A 14 -20.87 -22.25 -4.08
N TYR A 15 -20.06 -22.54 -3.08
CA TYR A 15 -18.60 -22.49 -3.19
C TYR A 15 -17.93 -23.42 -2.18
N TYR A 16 -16.71 -23.84 -2.49
CA TYR A 16 -15.87 -24.60 -1.57
C TYR A 16 -15.41 -23.69 -0.43
N ILE A 17 -15.56 -24.17 0.81
CA ILE A 17 -15.13 -23.44 2.02
C ILE A 17 -13.77 -23.88 2.55
N SER A 18 -13.27 -25.03 2.10
CA SER A 18 -11.97 -25.57 2.49
C SER A 18 -11.01 -25.64 1.31
N ASP A 19 -9.71 -25.53 1.58
CA ASP A 19 -8.67 -25.63 0.54
C ASP A 19 -8.58 -27.04 -0.05
N ASP A 20 -8.90 -28.06 0.74
CA ASP A 20 -9.00 -29.46 0.31
C ASP A 20 -10.33 -29.79 -0.41
N ARG A 21 -11.21 -28.79 -0.59
CA ARG A 21 -12.48 -28.88 -1.33
C ARG A 21 -13.45 -29.95 -0.82
N LYS A 22 -13.33 -30.37 0.44
CA LYS A 22 -14.22 -31.39 1.02
C LYS A 22 -15.59 -30.88 1.40
N GLN A 23 -15.74 -29.57 1.59
CA GLN A 23 -16.99 -28.97 2.03
C GLN A 23 -17.42 -27.85 1.11
N ILE A 24 -18.72 -27.81 0.81
CA ILE A 24 -19.37 -26.79 0.01
C ILE A 24 -20.39 -26.08 0.90
N GLU A 25 -20.35 -24.75 0.91
CA GLU A 25 -21.41 -23.94 1.50
C GLU A 25 -22.34 -23.47 0.38
N ILE A 26 -23.63 -23.75 0.56
CA ILE A 26 -24.70 -23.33 -0.33
C ILE A 26 -25.44 -22.19 0.36
N LEU A 27 -25.57 -21.06 -0.33
CA LEU A 27 -26.35 -19.93 0.13
C LEU A 27 -27.66 -19.90 -0.63
N THR A 28 -28.77 -20.02 0.10
CA THR A 28 -30.12 -19.84 -0.44
C THR A 28 -30.81 -18.66 0.22
N GLN A 29 -31.75 -18.03 -0.48
CA GLN A 29 -32.64 -17.05 0.14
C GLN A 29 -33.77 -17.77 0.89
N THR A 30 -34.19 -17.25 2.04
CA THR A 30 -35.37 -17.77 2.76
C THR A 30 -36.63 -17.58 1.92
N GLU A 31 -37.65 -18.43 2.11
CA GLU A 31 -38.89 -18.38 1.32
C GLU A 31 -39.61 -17.02 1.42
N ASP A 32 -39.43 -16.30 2.52
CA ASP A 32 -39.96 -14.95 2.73
C ASP A 32 -39.11 -13.83 2.08
N GLY A 33 -37.98 -14.17 1.46
CA GLY A 33 -37.07 -13.22 0.80
C GLY A 33 -36.20 -12.40 1.75
N LYS A 34 -36.32 -12.55 3.08
CA LYS A 34 -35.74 -11.58 4.03
C LYS A 34 -34.33 -11.90 4.48
N ALA A 35 -33.89 -13.15 4.37
CA ALA A 35 -32.60 -13.59 4.89
C ALA A 35 -31.90 -14.56 3.94
N ILE A 36 -30.59 -14.71 4.15
CA ILE A 36 -29.77 -15.73 3.49
C ILE A 36 -29.58 -16.88 4.48
N SER A 37 -29.89 -18.09 4.05
CA SER A 37 -29.73 -19.32 4.81
C SER A 37 -28.51 -20.10 4.28
N PRO A 38 -27.41 -20.22 5.05
CA PRO A 38 -26.29 -21.06 4.70
C PRO A 38 -26.60 -22.54 4.98
N THR A 39 -26.15 -23.44 4.12
CA THR A 39 -26.15 -24.88 4.37
C THR A 39 -24.82 -25.47 3.91
N ILE A 40 -24.13 -26.19 4.81
CA ILE A 40 -22.86 -26.84 4.51
C ILE A 40 -23.13 -28.30 4.16
N ILE A 41 -22.54 -28.77 3.07
CA ILE A 41 -22.61 -30.16 2.61
C ILE A 41 -21.20 -30.70 2.34
N GLU A 42 -21.08 -32.02 2.32
CA GLU A 42 -19.86 -32.71 1.89
C GLU A 42 -19.78 -32.74 0.36
N SER A 43 -18.58 -32.53 -0.17
CA SER A 43 -18.27 -32.65 -1.60
C SER A 43 -18.01 -34.10 -2.01
N ASP A 44 -18.98 -34.97 -1.72
CA ASP A 44 -18.96 -36.39 -2.12
C ASP A 44 -19.98 -36.61 -3.24
N PRO A 45 -19.56 -37.08 -4.44
CA PRO A 45 -20.45 -37.46 -5.53
C PRO A 45 -21.57 -38.42 -5.15
N ASN A 46 -21.41 -39.21 -4.09
CA ASN A 46 -22.44 -40.12 -3.60
C ASN A 46 -23.46 -39.45 -2.65
N HIS A 47 -23.12 -38.31 -2.06
CA HIS A 47 -23.97 -37.61 -1.10
C HIS A 47 -25.25 -37.07 -1.77
N PRO A 48 -26.45 -37.30 -1.21
CA PRO A 48 -27.72 -36.89 -1.82
C PRO A 48 -27.79 -35.39 -2.13
N TYR A 49 -27.28 -34.54 -1.24
CA TYR A 49 -27.28 -33.08 -1.47
C TYR A 49 -26.24 -32.62 -2.48
N TYR A 50 -25.13 -33.35 -2.66
CA TYR A 50 -24.17 -33.05 -3.72
C TYR A 50 -24.79 -33.31 -5.09
N LYS A 51 -25.39 -34.51 -5.27
CA LYS A 51 -26.13 -34.87 -6.48
C LYS A 51 -27.24 -33.88 -6.81
N LEU A 52 -27.90 -33.36 -5.78
CA LEU A 52 -28.94 -32.35 -5.92
C LEU A 52 -28.38 -31.01 -6.40
N LEU A 53 -27.28 -30.53 -5.79
CA LEU A 53 -26.60 -29.28 -6.18
C LEU A 53 -26.08 -29.34 -7.62
N THR A 54 -25.47 -30.47 -8.02
CA THR A 54 -24.88 -30.63 -9.36
C THR A 54 -25.87 -30.57 -10.52
N LYS A 55 -27.19 -30.58 -10.23
CA LYS A 55 -28.23 -30.31 -11.24
C LYS A 55 -28.32 -28.83 -11.63
N TYR A 56 -27.80 -27.93 -10.79
CA TYR A 56 -27.92 -26.48 -10.92
C TYR A 56 -26.58 -25.75 -11.02
N VAL A 57 -25.52 -26.33 -10.44
CA VAL A 57 -24.17 -25.78 -10.48
C VAL A 57 -23.20 -26.90 -10.80
N SER A 58 -22.49 -26.78 -11.92
CA SER A 58 -21.46 -27.74 -12.32
C SER A 58 -20.22 -27.64 -11.41
N GLU A 59 -19.38 -28.68 -11.44
CA GLU A 59 -18.12 -28.67 -10.70
C GLU A 59 -17.17 -27.55 -11.19
N GLU A 60 -17.15 -27.28 -12.49
CA GLU A 60 -16.37 -26.18 -13.07
C GLU A 60 -16.86 -24.82 -12.57
N GLU A 61 -18.18 -24.59 -12.55
CA GLU A 61 -18.77 -23.37 -12.00
C GLU A 61 -18.47 -23.22 -10.51
N LEU A 62 -18.53 -24.30 -9.71
CA LEU A 62 -18.15 -24.27 -8.30
C LEU A 62 -16.70 -23.81 -8.12
N LEU A 63 -15.77 -24.30 -8.96
CA LEU A 63 -14.37 -23.91 -8.92
C LEU A 63 -14.18 -22.44 -9.31
N GLU A 64 -14.86 -21.97 -10.35
CA GLU A 64 -14.79 -20.59 -10.80
C GLU A 64 -15.35 -19.63 -9.74
N ILE A 65 -16.54 -19.90 -9.21
CA ILE A 65 -17.17 -19.12 -8.13
C ILE A 65 -16.23 -19.06 -6.93
N THR A 66 -15.68 -20.21 -6.51
CA THR A 66 -14.75 -20.29 -5.37
C THR A 66 -13.51 -19.42 -5.61
N HIS A 67 -12.90 -19.53 -6.79
CA HIS A 67 -11.70 -18.75 -7.12
C HIS A 67 -11.99 -17.24 -7.13
N GLN A 68 -13.09 -16.84 -7.77
CA GLN A 68 -13.49 -15.44 -7.84
C GLN A 68 -13.83 -14.89 -6.46
N ARG A 69 -14.47 -15.69 -5.59
CA ARG A 69 -14.73 -15.34 -4.20
C ARG A 69 -13.44 -15.12 -3.42
N LYS A 70 -12.50 -16.07 -3.42
CA LYS A 70 -11.20 -15.94 -2.75
C LYS A 70 -10.44 -14.69 -3.21
N LYS A 71 -10.46 -14.39 -4.51
CA LYS A 71 -9.86 -13.18 -5.09
C LYS A 71 -10.50 -11.90 -4.56
N ASN A 72 -11.83 -11.86 -4.50
CA ASN A 72 -12.59 -10.70 -4.00
C ASN A 72 -12.39 -10.49 -2.49
N GLU A 73 -12.43 -11.56 -1.71
CA GLU A 73 -12.17 -11.53 -0.26
C GLU A 73 -10.75 -11.05 0.02
N LEU A 74 -9.75 -11.56 -0.70
CA LEU A 74 -8.37 -11.09 -0.57
C LEU A 74 -8.23 -9.60 -0.90
N LYS A 75 -8.93 -9.13 -1.94
CA LYS A 75 -8.94 -7.70 -2.30
C LYS A 75 -9.58 -6.85 -1.21
N ALA A 76 -10.71 -7.28 -0.65
CA ALA A 76 -11.40 -6.60 0.44
C ALA A 76 -10.53 -6.56 1.71
N TYR A 77 -9.93 -7.69 2.06
CA TYR A 77 -9.01 -7.83 3.18
C TYR A 77 -7.81 -6.87 3.05
N LYS A 78 -7.12 -6.88 1.90
CA LYS A 78 -6.02 -5.94 1.62
C LYS A 78 -6.45 -4.48 1.79
N LYS A 79 -7.64 -4.12 1.30
CA LYS A 79 -8.18 -2.76 1.45
C LYS A 79 -8.44 -2.39 2.91
N MET A 80 -8.98 -3.32 3.70
CA MET A 80 -9.21 -3.11 5.14
C MET A 80 -7.89 -2.97 5.90
N VAL A 81 -6.93 -3.87 5.66
CA VAL A 81 -5.60 -3.81 6.27
C VAL A 81 -4.90 -2.49 5.95
N LEU A 82 -4.89 -2.05 4.68
CA LEU A 82 -4.32 -0.77 4.29
C LEU A 82 -5.03 0.42 4.96
N LYS A 83 -6.36 0.37 5.09
CA LYS A 83 -7.13 1.42 5.78
C LYS A 83 -6.75 1.51 7.26
N LEU A 84 -6.63 0.37 7.94
CA LEU A 84 -6.22 0.32 9.35
C LEU A 84 -4.77 0.80 9.51
N ALA A 85 -3.85 0.29 8.69
CA ALA A 85 -2.46 0.71 8.71
C ALA A 85 -2.28 2.21 8.45
N LYS A 86 -3.05 2.80 7.52
CA LYS A 86 -3.07 4.26 7.29
C LYS A 86 -3.64 5.02 8.51
N LYS A 87 -4.69 4.50 9.15
CA LYS A 87 -5.31 5.11 10.34
C LYS A 87 -4.34 5.12 11.53
N ASP A 88 -3.61 4.03 11.73
CA ASP A 88 -2.70 3.85 12.86
C ASP A 88 -1.30 4.43 12.60
N GLY A 89 -1.08 5.07 11.45
CA GLY A 89 0.20 5.69 11.09
C GLY A 89 1.31 4.69 10.75
N LEU A 90 0.97 3.45 10.42
CA LEU A 90 1.96 2.43 10.02
C LEU A 90 2.34 2.53 8.54
N VAL A 91 1.46 3.09 7.71
CA VAL A 91 1.70 3.30 6.28
C VAL A 91 1.32 4.73 5.91
N TYR A 92 2.26 5.44 5.29
CA TYR A 92 2.08 6.80 4.83
C TYR A 92 2.06 6.84 3.30
N ASP A 93 1.09 7.58 2.76
CA ASP A 93 1.03 7.88 1.34
C ASP A 93 1.68 9.25 1.11
N VAL A 94 2.94 9.24 0.65
CA VAL A 94 3.77 10.45 0.50
C VAL A 94 3.12 11.47 -0.44
N ASN A 95 2.40 11.00 -1.46
CA ASN A 95 1.68 11.88 -2.40
C ASN A 95 0.45 12.52 -1.76
N GLU A 96 -0.24 11.81 -0.87
CA GLU A 96 -1.37 12.33 -0.11
C GLU A 96 -0.93 13.39 0.90
N ILE A 97 0.22 13.16 1.57
CA ILE A 97 0.81 14.08 2.55
C ILE A 97 1.28 15.37 1.87
N THR A 98 2.02 15.26 0.77
CA THR A 98 2.55 16.44 0.06
C THR A 98 1.45 17.31 -0.54
N LYS A 99 0.33 16.73 -1.00
CA LYS A 99 -0.82 17.50 -1.53
C LYS A 99 -1.69 18.14 -0.46
N ASN A 100 -1.68 17.63 0.77
CA ASN A 100 -2.56 18.07 1.85
C ASN A 100 -1.78 18.53 3.10
N LEU A 101 -0.60 19.14 2.90
CA LEU A 101 0.31 19.61 3.94
C LEU A 101 -0.40 20.39 5.07
N GLU A 102 -1.39 21.23 4.72
CA GLU A 102 -2.14 22.05 5.68
C GLU A 102 -3.21 21.27 6.48
N LYS A 103 -3.68 20.13 5.97
CA LYS A 103 -4.84 19.40 6.54
C LYS A 103 -4.45 18.26 7.46
N SER A 104 -3.16 17.98 7.66
CA SER A 104 -2.71 16.84 8.47
C SER A 104 -1.35 17.10 9.15
N PRO A 105 -1.30 18.05 10.11
CA PRO A 105 -0.07 18.41 10.81
C PRO A 105 0.57 17.22 11.55
N GLU A 106 -0.23 16.32 12.12
CA GLU A 106 0.23 15.11 12.81
C GLU A 106 1.04 14.17 11.89
N LYS A 107 0.56 13.98 10.65
CA LYS A 107 1.21 13.12 9.65
C LYS A 107 2.50 13.76 9.15
N LEU A 108 2.48 15.08 8.92
CA LEU A 108 3.67 15.85 8.57
C LEU A 108 4.73 15.77 9.67
N SER A 109 4.32 15.90 10.94
CA SER A 109 5.23 15.76 12.08
C SER A 109 5.95 14.41 12.11
N THR A 110 5.28 13.32 11.71
CA THR A 110 5.92 11.99 11.68
C THR A 110 6.94 11.88 10.54
N VAL A 111 6.60 12.39 9.35
CA VAL A 111 7.55 12.44 8.22
C VAL A 111 8.76 13.31 8.58
N ILE A 112 8.53 14.49 9.15
CA ILE A 112 9.58 15.38 9.64
C ILE A 112 10.46 14.63 10.64
N LYS A 113 9.88 13.98 11.66
CA LYS A 113 10.63 13.22 12.65
C LYS A 113 11.52 12.14 12.01
N PHE A 114 10.98 11.38 11.06
CA PHE A 114 11.77 10.39 10.32
C PHE A 114 12.95 11.02 9.58
N PHE A 115 12.74 12.14 8.89
CA PHE A 115 13.82 12.88 8.23
C PHE A 115 14.87 13.39 9.22
N PHE A 116 14.45 13.92 10.37
CA PHE A 116 15.36 14.37 11.42
C PHE A 116 16.17 13.22 12.02
N ASP A 117 15.53 12.08 12.31
CA ASP A 117 16.20 10.89 12.82
C ASP A 117 17.18 10.29 11.79
N PHE A 118 16.86 10.37 10.50
CA PHE A 118 17.75 9.95 9.40
C PHE A 118 18.93 10.90 9.21
N ILE A 119 18.72 12.22 9.31
CA ILE A 119 19.75 13.22 9.05
C ILE A 119 20.67 13.42 10.26
N PHE A 120 20.08 13.55 11.45
CA PHE A 120 20.77 13.97 12.68
C PHE A 120 20.79 12.90 13.78
N GLY A 121 20.05 11.80 13.61
CA GLY A 121 20.04 10.70 14.56
C GLY A 121 21.15 9.68 14.30
N ASN A 122 21.30 8.73 15.23
CA ASN A 122 22.24 7.61 15.11
C ASN A 122 21.71 6.45 14.24
N THR A 123 20.70 6.70 13.41
CA THR A 123 20.01 5.66 12.63
C THR A 123 20.66 5.43 11.26
N PHE A 124 21.54 6.34 10.82
CA PHE A 124 22.23 6.21 9.55
C PHE A 124 23.39 5.20 9.62
N ASP A 125 23.25 4.12 8.86
CA ASP A 125 24.29 3.12 8.64
C ASP A 125 24.80 3.28 7.20
N LYS A 126 26.09 3.60 7.05
CA LYS A 126 26.69 3.92 5.74
C LYS A 126 26.61 2.75 4.76
N ASP A 127 26.71 1.52 5.24
CA ASP A 127 26.72 0.35 4.36
C ASP A 127 25.30 -0.05 3.96
N LYS A 128 24.35 0.06 4.89
CA LYS A 128 22.94 -0.26 4.64
C LYS A 128 22.19 0.83 3.87
N HIS A 129 22.56 2.09 4.07
CA HIS A 129 21.78 3.25 3.58
C HIS A 129 22.52 4.07 2.50
N LYS A 130 23.57 3.52 1.89
CA LYS A 130 24.34 4.20 0.81
C LYS A 130 23.47 4.64 -0.37
N ASP A 131 22.47 3.84 -0.77
CA ASP A 131 21.61 4.15 -1.92
C ASP A 131 20.65 5.31 -1.60
N ILE A 132 20.21 5.39 -0.33
CA ILE A 132 19.39 6.50 0.17
C ILE A 132 20.23 7.79 0.21
N LEU A 133 21.46 7.72 0.71
CA LEU A 133 22.40 8.85 0.72
C LEU A 133 22.70 9.34 -0.71
N PHE A 134 22.87 8.41 -1.65
CA PHE A 134 23.07 8.74 -3.05
C PHE A 134 21.85 9.43 -3.67
N GLY A 135 20.64 8.90 -3.41
CA GLY A 135 19.38 9.51 -3.85
C GLY A 135 19.21 10.93 -3.32
N LEU A 136 19.50 11.18 -2.04
CA LEU A 136 19.47 12.52 -1.45
C LEU A 136 20.38 13.51 -2.20
N LYS A 137 21.60 13.10 -2.53
CA LYS A 137 22.54 13.95 -3.29
C LYS A 137 22.01 14.27 -4.68
N LEU A 138 21.49 13.27 -5.39
CA LEU A 138 20.94 13.47 -6.73
C LEU A 138 19.80 14.48 -6.73
N GLU A 139 18.82 14.29 -5.83
CA GLU A 139 17.68 15.20 -5.69
C GLU A 139 18.11 16.64 -5.39
N LEU A 140 19.12 16.82 -4.54
CA LEU A 140 19.68 18.14 -4.24
C LEU A 140 20.39 18.75 -5.46
N PHE A 141 21.15 17.96 -6.22
CA PHE A 141 21.80 18.44 -7.45
C PHE A 141 20.82 18.84 -8.55
N GLU A 142 19.58 18.36 -8.51
CA GLU A 142 18.53 18.75 -9.45
C GLU A 142 17.83 20.06 -9.08
N LYS A 143 17.93 20.52 -7.82
CA LYS A 143 17.38 21.83 -7.40
C LYS A 143 18.09 22.97 -8.14
N GLU A 144 17.33 23.88 -8.72
CA GLU A 144 17.85 24.94 -9.60
C GLU A 144 19.00 25.72 -8.98
N GLN A 145 18.86 26.16 -7.72
CA GLN A 145 19.87 26.94 -7.00
C GLN A 145 21.18 26.16 -6.79
N ILE A 146 21.10 24.85 -6.50
CA ILE A 146 22.27 24.00 -6.31
C ILE A 146 22.91 23.65 -7.67
N LYS A 147 22.06 23.41 -8.66
CA LYS A 147 22.47 23.11 -10.04
C LYS A 147 23.21 24.30 -10.65
N SER A 148 22.72 25.52 -10.47
CA SER A 148 23.32 26.76 -10.99
C SER A 148 24.55 27.22 -10.21
N CYS A 149 24.76 26.73 -8.98
CA CYS A 149 25.90 27.12 -8.16
C CYS A 149 27.24 26.87 -8.87
N ASP A 150 28.05 27.91 -9.05
CA ASP A 150 29.36 27.82 -9.74
C ASP A 150 30.50 27.34 -8.83
N ASN A 151 30.27 27.24 -7.52
CA ASN A 151 31.27 26.83 -6.56
C ASN A 151 31.59 25.34 -6.71
N ARG A 152 32.65 25.07 -7.49
CA ARG A 152 33.11 23.72 -7.82
C ARG A 152 33.59 22.94 -6.60
N GLU A 153 34.13 23.62 -5.58
CA GLU A 153 34.60 22.99 -4.35
C GLU A 153 33.44 22.44 -3.54
N LEU A 154 32.38 23.24 -3.32
CA LEU A 154 31.18 22.79 -2.62
C LEU A 154 30.49 21.63 -3.36
N LYS A 155 30.40 21.69 -4.70
CA LYS A 155 29.89 20.57 -5.50
C LYS A 155 30.73 19.29 -5.35
N SER A 156 32.05 19.41 -5.27
CA SER A 156 32.96 18.29 -5.04
C SER A 156 32.79 17.71 -3.63
N LEU A 157 32.68 18.57 -2.62
CA LEU A 157 32.44 18.17 -1.23
C LEU A 157 31.12 17.41 -1.09
N MET A 158 30.02 17.89 -1.70
CA MET A 158 28.72 17.21 -1.62
C MET A 158 28.74 15.82 -2.27
N ARG A 159 29.48 15.64 -3.38
CA ARG A 159 29.67 14.32 -3.99
C ARG A 159 30.38 13.35 -3.04
N LYS A 160 31.39 13.84 -2.32
CA LYS A 160 32.22 13.06 -1.39
C LYS A 160 31.62 12.84 0.00
N ALA A 161 30.61 13.64 0.38
CA ALA A 161 29.96 13.56 1.69
C ALA A 161 29.53 12.13 2.03
N SER A 162 29.82 11.67 3.24
CA SER A 162 29.60 10.29 3.69
C SER A 162 28.39 10.14 4.59
N THR A 163 27.80 11.24 5.06
CA THR A 163 26.60 11.23 5.92
C THR A 163 25.52 12.17 5.36
N PRO A 164 24.24 11.93 5.69
CA PRO A 164 23.16 12.83 5.29
C PRO A 164 23.34 14.24 5.89
N GLU A 165 23.81 14.35 7.13
CA GLU A 165 24.09 15.63 7.79
C GLU A 165 25.09 16.48 6.99
N GLU A 166 26.21 15.88 6.55
CA GLU A 166 27.22 16.55 5.73
C GLU A 166 26.62 17.06 4.41
N VAL A 167 25.80 16.23 3.75
CA VAL A 167 25.14 16.60 2.49
C VAL A 167 24.24 17.82 2.69
N ILE A 168 23.42 17.84 3.74
CA ILE A 168 22.52 18.96 4.04
C ILE A 168 23.31 20.23 4.39
N ARG A 169 24.37 20.11 5.21
CA ARG A 169 25.22 21.26 5.58
C ARG A 169 25.84 21.92 4.34
N ILE A 170 26.37 21.12 3.41
CA ILE A 170 26.98 21.63 2.17
C ILE A 170 25.91 22.25 1.26
N ALA A 171 24.72 21.63 1.17
CA ALA A 171 23.62 22.17 0.40
C ALA A 171 23.19 23.57 0.90
N VAL A 172 23.10 23.77 2.22
CA VAL A 172 22.82 25.09 2.82
C VAL A 172 23.90 26.10 2.45
N GLN A 173 25.19 25.73 2.56
CA GLN A 173 26.30 26.62 2.16
C GLN A 173 26.23 27.04 0.68
N MET A 174 25.80 26.13 -0.20
CA MET A 174 25.61 26.45 -1.62
C MET A 174 24.45 27.40 -1.84
N LEU A 175 23.34 27.25 -1.10
CA LEU A 175 22.22 28.18 -1.16
C LEU A 175 22.63 29.57 -0.67
N ASP A 176 23.36 29.66 0.44
CA ASP A 176 23.87 30.93 0.97
C ASP A 176 24.81 31.63 -0.02
N HIS A 177 25.65 30.87 -0.72
CA HIS A 177 26.54 31.39 -1.75
C HIS A 177 25.77 32.02 -2.91
N GLU A 178 24.71 31.37 -3.37
CA GLU A 178 23.88 31.88 -4.48
C GLU A 178 22.99 33.06 -4.05
N ASN A 179 22.44 33.04 -2.82
CA ASN A 179 21.66 34.16 -2.30
C ASN A 179 22.52 35.43 -2.16
N LYS A 180 23.77 35.31 -1.67
CA LYS A 180 24.70 36.45 -1.57
C LYS A 180 25.06 37.09 -2.92
N LYS A 181 25.11 36.30 -4.00
CA LYS A 181 25.30 36.83 -5.35
C LYS A 181 24.09 37.62 -5.84
N GLN A 182 22.88 37.16 -5.52
CA GLN A 182 21.65 37.85 -5.90
C GLN A 182 21.46 39.16 -5.13
N GLU A 183 21.94 39.23 -3.88
CA GLU A 183 21.94 40.44 -3.04
C GLU A 183 23.02 41.48 -3.41
N THR A 184 23.90 41.19 -4.38
CA THR A 184 24.90 42.14 -4.87
C THR A 184 24.46 42.69 -6.25
N PRO A 185 23.46 43.60 -6.33
CA PRO A 185 23.19 44.29 -7.58
C PRO A 185 24.38 45.19 -7.93
N GLN A 186 24.77 45.12 -9.20
CA GLN A 186 25.74 45.95 -9.91
C GLN A 186 26.05 47.29 -9.21
N LYS A 187 27.26 47.43 -8.68
CA LYS A 187 27.86 48.77 -8.58
C LYS A 187 28.12 49.22 -10.01
N ALA A 188 27.46 50.33 -10.37
CA ALA A 188 27.63 51.10 -11.60
C ALA A 188 29.10 51.45 -11.87
#